data_AF-A0A8J2L6Q0-F1
#
_entry.id   AF-A0A8J2L6Q0-F1
#
_cell.length_a   1.000
_cell.length_b   1.000
_cell.length_c   1.000
_cell.angle_alpha   90.00
_cell.angle_beta   90.00
_cell.angle_gamma   90.00
#
_symmetry.space_group_name_H-M   'P 1'
#
loop_
_entity.id
_entity.type
_entity.pdbx_description
1 polymer ?
#
loop_
_entity_poly.entity_id
_entity_poly.type
_entity_poly.pdbx_seq_one_letter_code
_entity_poly.pdbx_strand_id
1 'polypeptide(L)'
;SFQIGGRVLEGRTPNLRNPFSKWYTPWDMWPEGSVAPSYIGGPCYVLKGQVVPKLLQGALEVPLYHLEDVFISGMVASQKLGMELSEFPGTQDPKNPGWSYWSQTYFSFTDPSDSITSFHTDGDPSLIKRIYEDFEISRALKYN
;
A
#
# COMPACT_ATOMS: atom_id res chain seq x y z
N SER A 1 12.52 10.15 6.04
CA SER A 1 11.12 10.30 6.47
C SER A 1 10.24 9.75 5.36
N PHE A 2 9.30 8.85 5.64
CA PHE A 2 8.52 8.21 4.57
C PHE A 2 7.43 9.15 4.00
N GLN A 3 6.97 8.89 2.78
CA GLN A 3 5.81 9.57 2.17
C GLN A 3 4.62 8.63 2.08
N ILE A 4 4.86 7.42 1.55
CA ILE A 4 3.94 6.30 1.49
C ILE A 4 4.72 5.01 1.81
N GLY A 5 4.13 4.05 2.50
CA GLY A 5 4.84 2.82 2.89
C GLY A 5 3.94 1.65 3.28
N GLY A 6 4.52 0.46 3.28
CA GLY A 6 3.87 -0.83 3.55
C GLY A 6 4.71 -1.98 3.01
N ARG A 7 4.09 -3.06 2.50
CA ARG A 7 4.82 -4.14 1.81
C ARG A 7 5.02 -3.79 0.35
N VAL A 8 6.23 -3.42 -0.03
CA VAL A 8 6.60 -3.16 -1.41
C VAL A 8 6.67 -4.48 -2.17
N LEU A 9 5.94 -4.55 -3.28
CA LEU A 9 5.93 -5.65 -4.23
C LEU A 9 6.54 -5.17 -5.54
N GLU A 10 7.50 -5.92 -6.04
CA GLU A 10 8.22 -5.62 -7.28
C GLU A 10 8.12 -6.80 -8.25
N GLY A 11 8.29 -6.52 -9.55
CA GLY A 11 8.37 -7.56 -10.57
C GLY A 11 7.10 -8.37 -10.77
N ARG A 12 5.93 -7.87 -10.31
CA ARG A 12 4.65 -8.58 -10.45
C ARG A 12 4.09 -8.39 -11.84
N THR A 13 3.54 -9.45 -12.41
CA THR A 13 2.81 -9.39 -13.69
C THR A 13 1.32 -9.57 -13.41
N PRO A 14 0.44 -8.73 -13.99
CA PRO A 14 -1.00 -8.90 -13.84
C PRO A 14 -1.47 -10.28 -14.33
N ASN A 15 -2.54 -10.81 -13.73
CA ASN A 15 -3.10 -12.09 -14.16
C ASN A 15 -3.97 -11.87 -15.41
N LEU A 16 -3.46 -12.25 -16.57
CA LEU A 16 -4.15 -12.05 -17.86
C LEU A 16 -4.97 -13.27 -18.30
N ARG A 17 -4.96 -14.38 -17.53
CA ARG A 17 -5.42 -15.70 -18.01
C ARG A 17 -6.78 -16.13 -17.47
N ASN A 18 -7.18 -15.65 -16.29
CA ASN A 18 -8.39 -16.13 -15.63
C ASN A 18 -9.34 -14.98 -15.28
N PRO A 19 -10.44 -14.76 -16.04
CA PRO A 19 -11.41 -13.69 -15.77
C PRO A 19 -12.15 -13.82 -14.44
N PHE A 20 -12.12 -14.99 -13.80
CA PHE A 20 -12.71 -15.22 -12.49
C PHE A 20 -11.75 -14.89 -11.33
N SER A 21 -10.50 -14.54 -11.62
CA SER A 21 -9.56 -14.11 -10.58
C SER A 21 -9.87 -12.68 -10.16
N LYS A 22 -9.86 -12.40 -8.85
CA LYS A 22 -9.91 -11.02 -8.33
C LYS A 22 -8.78 -10.13 -8.83
N TRP A 23 -7.70 -10.74 -9.33
CA TRP A 23 -6.51 -10.08 -9.86
C TRP A 23 -6.50 -10.05 -11.40
N TYR A 24 -7.61 -10.44 -12.04
CA TYR A 24 -7.68 -10.51 -13.50
C TYR A 24 -7.58 -9.13 -14.12
N THR A 25 -6.65 -8.99 -15.05
CA THR A 25 -6.49 -7.76 -15.82
C THR A 25 -6.74 -8.04 -17.29
N PRO A 26 -7.78 -7.44 -17.89
CA PRO A 26 -8.00 -7.47 -19.33
C PRO A 26 -6.79 -6.99 -20.14
N TRP A 27 -6.58 -7.61 -21.30
CA TRP A 27 -5.46 -7.34 -22.22
C TRP A 27 -5.40 -5.90 -22.73
N ASP A 28 -6.55 -5.26 -22.89
CA ASP A 28 -6.69 -3.85 -23.29
C ASP A 28 -6.29 -2.87 -22.19
N MET A 29 -6.33 -3.29 -20.91
CA MET A 29 -5.86 -2.50 -19.78
C MET A 29 -4.36 -2.66 -19.51
N TRP A 30 -3.76 -3.80 -19.85
CA TRP A 30 -2.35 -4.05 -19.60
C TRP A 30 -1.71 -4.92 -20.69
N PRO A 31 -0.69 -4.42 -21.42
CA PRO A 31 -0.04 -5.19 -22.47
C PRO A 31 0.62 -6.47 -21.96
N GLU A 32 0.57 -7.55 -22.74
CA GLU A 32 1.22 -8.83 -22.42
C GLU A 32 2.70 -8.65 -22.08
N GLY A 33 3.17 -9.29 -21.00
CA GLY A 33 4.58 -9.26 -20.60
C GLY A 33 5.06 -7.95 -19.96
N SER A 34 4.19 -6.95 -19.80
CA SER A 34 4.54 -5.72 -19.10
C SER A 34 4.53 -5.94 -17.59
N VAL A 35 5.63 -5.58 -16.93
CA VAL A 35 5.78 -5.66 -15.46
C VAL A 35 5.04 -4.49 -14.81
N ALA A 36 4.25 -4.76 -13.77
CA ALA A 36 3.63 -3.71 -12.97
C ALA A 36 4.70 -2.83 -12.30
N PRO A 37 4.49 -1.51 -12.17
CA PRO A 37 5.36 -0.68 -11.35
C PRO A 37 5.42 -1.23 -9.93
N SER A 38 6.53 -1.00 -9.22
CA SER A 38 6.58 -1.31 -7.79
C SER A 38 5.41 -0.64 -7.08
N TYR A 39 4.69 -1.39 -6.27
CA TYR A 39 3.50 -0.94 -5.56
C TYR A 39 3.47 -1.53 -4.16
N ILE A 40 2.65 -0.97 -3.27
CA ILE A 40 2.46 -1.51 -1.93
C ILE A 40 1.28 -2.47 -1.95
N GLY A 41 1.52 -3.75 -1.70
CA GLY A 41 0.48 -4.77 -1.62
C GLY A 41 0.26 -5.29 -0.20
N GLY A 42 -0.71 -6.17 -0.02
CA GLY A 42 -1.03 -6.75 1.29
C GLY A 42 -2.18 -6.01 2.00
N PRO A 43 -2.32 -6.14 3.33
CA PRO A 43 -3.56 -5.70 3.99
C PRO A 43 -3.73 -4.19 3.93
N CYS A 44 -2.66 -3.40 4.06
CA CYS A 44 -2.74 -1.93 4.07
C CYS A 44 -1.47 -1.28 3.51
N TYR A 45 -1.59 0.00 3.15
CA TYR A 45 -0.48 0.94 2.97
C TYR A 45 -0.77 2.18 3.83
N VAL A 46 0.27 2.91 4.20
CA VAL A 46 0.17 4.13 5.01
C VAL A 46 0.77 5.29 4.27
N LEU A 47 0.11 6.45 4.35
CA LEU A 47 0.54 7.67 3.70
C LEU A 47 0.60 8.83 4.68
N LYS A 48 1.42 9.83 4.36
CA LYS A 48 1.36 11.11 5.04
C LYS A 48 0.20 11.93 4.51
N GLY A 49 -0.48 12.67 5.37
CA GLY A 49 -1.61 13.51 4.99
C GLY A 49 -1.26 14.53 3.91
N GLN A 50 -0.06 15.12 3.99
CA GLN A 50 0.47 16.05 2.99
C GLN A 50 0.65 15.46 1.58
N VAL A 51 0.63 14.13 1.43
CA VAL A 51 0.79 13.44 0.14
C VAL A 51 -0.56 13.29 -0.58
N VAL A 52 -1.69 13.28 0.15
CA VAL A 52 -3.03 13.08 -0.42
C VAL A 52 -3.37 14.05 -1.55
N PRO A 53 -3.13 15.37 -1.44
CA PRO A 53 -3.45 16.30 -2.55
C PRO A 53 -2.66 15.99 -3.83
N LYS A 54 -1.41 15.54 -3.69
CA LYS A 54 -0.55 15.17 -4.84
C LYS A 54 -1.04 13.88 -5.50
N LEU A 55 -1.40 12.87 -4.69
CA LEU A 55 -1.98 11.64 -5.20
C LEU A 55 -3.29 11.90 -5.95
N LEU A 56 -4.15 12.76 -5.41
CA LEU A 56 -5.39 13.15 -6.08
C LEU A 56 -5.11 13.79 -7.45
N GLN A 57 -4.20 14.77 -7.52
CA GLN A 57 -3.83 15.40 -8.80
C GLN A 57 -3.26 14.39 -9.80
N GLY A 58 -2.35 13.52 -9.35
CA GLY A 58 -1.78 12.49 -10.21
C GLY A 58 -2.81 11.47 -10.70
N ALA A 59 -3.75 11.05 -9.84
CA ALA A 59 -4.79 10.10 -10.18
C ALA A 59 -5.75 10.60 -11.27
N LEU A 60 -5.92 11.92 -11.41
CA LEU A 60 -6.74 12.52 -12.48
C LEU A 60 -6.07 12.41 -13.86
N GLU A 61 -4.77 12.15 -13.93
CA GLU A 61 -3.99 12.08 -15.18
C GLU A 61 -3.61 10.64 -15.55
N VAL A 62 -3.92 9.66 -14.70
CA VAL A 62 -3.58 8.24 -14.88
C VAL A 62 -4.85 7.47 -15.23
N PRO A 63 -4.87 6.64 -16.29
CA PRO A 63 -6.00 5.78 -16.59
C PRO A 63 -6.38 4.91 -15.39
N LEU A 64 -7.68 4.89 -15.05
CA LEU A 64 -8.17 4.15 -13.90
C LEU A 64 -7.84 2.65 -14.04
N TYR A 65 -7.38 2.06 -12.95
CA TYR A 65 -7.08 0.65 -12.84
C TYR A 65 -7.83 0.04 -11.66
N HIS A 66 -8.37 -1.16 -11.86
CA HIS A 66 -9.34 -1.77 -10.94
C HIS A 66 -8.71 -2.27 -9.62
N LEU A 67 -7.42 -2.58 -9.60
CA LEU A 67 -6.69 -2.90 -8.37
C LEU A 67 -6.21 -1.59 -7.76
N GLU A 68 -6.89 -1.18 -6.70
CA GLU A 68 -6.66 0.08 -6.00
C GLU A 68 -5.21 0.23 -5.53
N ASP A 69 -4.62 -0.82 -4.99
CA ASP A 69 -3.26 -0.82 -4.44
C ASP A 69 -2.22 -0.57 -5.55
N VAL A 70 -2.38 -1.27 -6.69
CA VAL A 70 -1.58 -1.05 -7.91
C VAL A 70 -1.81 0.35 -8.47
N PHE A 71 -3.06 0.83 -8.51
CA PHE A 71 -3.41 2.13 -9.05
C PHE A 71 -2.79 3.27 -8.22
N ILE A 72 -3.09 3.35 -6.93
CA ILE A 72 -2.69 4.46 -6.07
C ILE A 72 -1.19 4.45 -5.80
N SER A 73 -0.63 3.32 -5.36
CA SER A 73 0.77 3.28 -4.93
C SER A 73 1.74 3.00 -6.09
N GLY A 74 1.34 2.17 -7.05
CA GLY A 74 2.16 1.81 -8.21
C GLY A 74 2.10 2.84 -9.33
N MET A 75 0.92 2.99 -9.95
CA MET A 75 0.77 3.83 -11.13
C MET A 75 0.82 5.33 -10.80
N VAL A 76 0.13 5.75 -9.74
CA VAL A 76 0.05 7.17 -9.36
C VAL A 76 1.28 7.60 -8.54
N ALA A 77 1.52 7.00 -7.37
CA ALA A 77 2.59 7.45 -6.49
C ALA A 77 3.98 7.19 -7.09
N SER A 78 4.30 5.94 -7.41
CA SER A 78 5.62 5.54 -7.90
C SER A 78 5.86 5.99 -9.34
N GLN A 79 5.04 5.54 -10.31
CA GLN A 79 5.31 5.76 -11.73
C GLN A 79 5.04 7.20 -12.19
N LYS A 80 3.88 7.78 -11.86
CA LYS A 80 3.51 9.13 -12.32
C LYS A 80 4.17 10.24 -11.52
N LEU A 81 4.24 10.11 -10.19
CA LEU A 81 4.72 11.17 -9.29
C LEU A 81 6.18 10.97 -8.82
N GLY A 82 6.79 9.82 -9.10
CA GLY A 82 8.18 9.53 -8.71
C GLY A 82 8.38 9.45 -7.19
N MET A 83 7.33 9.09 -6.44
CA MET A 83 7.42 8.95 -4.98
C MET A 83 8.14 7.66 -4.61
N GLU A 84 9.01 7.75 -3.61
CA GLU A 84 9.70 6.60 -3.05
C GLU A 84 8.75 5.81 -2.13
N LEU A 85 8.55 4.53 -2.43
CA LEU A 85 7.78 3.62 -1.60
C LEU A 85 8.65 3.09 -0.47
N SER A 86 8.23 3.27 0.78
CA SER A 86 8.97 2.79 1.95
C SER A 86 8.52 1.40 2.37
N GLU A 87 9.43 0.42 2.33
CA GLU A 87 9.21 -0.89 2.93
C GLU A 87 9.09 -0.75 4.45
N PHE A 88 8.01 -1.26 5.02
CA PHE A 88 7.81 -1.25 6.47
C PHE A 88 8.11 -2.64 7.07
N PRO A 89 8.90 -2.73 8.16
CA PRO A 89 9.21 -3.99 8.82
C PRO A 89 7.95 -4.75 9.25
N GLY A 90 7.97 -6.07 9.16
CA GLY A 90 6.85 -6.91 9.59
C GLY A 90 5.65 -6.95 8.64
N THR A 91 5.70 -6.28 7.49
CA THR A 91 4.64 -6.38 6.47
C THR A 91 4.69 -7.69 5.67
N GLN A 92 5.75 -8.47 5.84
CA GLN A 92 6.01 -9.75 5.20
C GLN A 92 5.55 -10.90 6.10
N ASP A 93 4.79 -11.86 5.55
CA ASP A 93 4.33 -13.05 6.29
C ASP A 93 5.54 -13.95 6.64
N PRO A 94 5.84 -14.18 7.95
CA PRO A 94 6.96 -15.01 8.36
C PRO A 94 6.80 -16.51 8.06
N LYS A 95 5.58 -16.97 7.77
CA LYS A 95 5.22 -18.40 7.69
C LYS A 95 4.92 -18.87 6.27
N ASN A 96 4.57 -17.98 5.34
CA ASN A 96 4.26 -18.35 3.96
C ASN A 96 4.68 -17.29 2.93
N PRO A 97 5.90 -17.35 2.37
CA PRO A 97 6.38 -16.34 1.44
C PRO A 97 5.60 -16.29 0.10
N GLY A 98 4.83 -17.33 -0.22
CA GLY A 98 4.04 -17.43 -1.46
C GLY A 98 2.55 -17.08 -1.37
N TRP A 99 2.01 -16.89 -0.16
CA TRP A 99 0.55 -16.72 0.04
C TRP A 99 0.26 -15.66 1.12
N SER A 100 -0.23 -14.50 0.70
CA SER A 100 -0.66 -13.43 1.59
C SER A 100 -2.05 -13.72 2.16
N TYR A 101 -2.16 -14.60 3.14
CA TYR A 101 -3.37 -14.69 3.94
C TYR A 101 -2.97 -14.93 5.39
N TRP A 102 -3.16 -13.88 6.18
CA TRP A 102 -3.16 -13.86 7.64
C TRP A 102 -1.79 -14.08 8.30
N SER A 103 -1.04 -13.00 8.54
CA SER A 103 -0.69 -12.59 9.91
C SER A 103 0.35 -11.48 9.99
N GLN A 104 0.05 -10.57 10.92
CA GLN A 104 0.97 -9.78 11.76
C GLN A 104 1.87 -8.77 11.04
N THR A 105 1.33 -7.57 10.89
CA THR A 105 2.13 -6.38 10.62
C THR A 105 2.24 -5.52 11.87
N TYR A 106 3.48 -5.22 12.25
CA TYR A 106 3.85 -4.34 13.35
C TYR A 106 4.27 -2.98 12.78
N PHE A 107 3.62 -1.90 13.21
CA PHE A 107 3.99 -0.54 12.84
C PHE A 107 4.07 0.34 14.07
N SER A 108 5.24 0.90 14.38
CA SER A 108 5.38 1.96 15.38
C SER A 108 5.53 3.29 14.65
N PHE A 109 4.54 4.18 14.77
CA PHE A 109 4.53 5.48 14.10
C PHE A 109 5.03 6.59 15.02
N THR A 110 6.31 6.95 14.96
CA THR A 110 6.90 8.01 15.80
C THR A 110 6.45 9.45 15.48
N ASP A 111 5.51 9.68 14.55
CA ASP A 111 5.03 11.03 14.23
C ASP A 111 3.49 11.15 14.06
N PRO A 112 2.78 11.63 15.10
CA PRO A 112 1.33 11.81 15.10
C PRO A 112 0.81 13.06 14.36
N SER A 113 1.67 14.03 13.99
CA SER A 113 1.21 15.31 13.45
C SER A 113 0.94 15.32 11.94
N ASP A 114 1.40 14.31 11.19
CA ASP A 114 1.48 14.37 9.72
C ASP A 114 0.91 13.16 8.98
N SER A 115 0.37 12.15 9.67
CA SER A 115 -0.12 10.91 9.04
C SER A 115 -1.65 10.91 8.91
N ILE A 116 -2.15 10.86 7.68
CA ILE A 116 -3.52 10.37 7.44
C ILE A 116 -3.37 8.87 7.24
N THR A 117 -3.71 8.11 8.27
CA THR A 117 -3.61 6.65 8.20
C THR A 117 -4.89 6.10 7.57
N SER A 118 -4.87 5.94 6.24
CA SER A 118 -5.86 5.10 5.56
C SER A 118 -5.43 3.64 5.76
N PHE A 119 -6.36 2.78 6.18
CA PHE A 119 -6.13 1.35 6.24
C PHE A 119 -7.12 0.66 5.31
N HIS A 120 -6.59 -0.10 4.37
CA HIS A 120 -7.33 -1.26 3.87
C HIS A 120 -7.14 -2.38 4.91
N THR A 121 -8.15 -3.22 5.15
CA THR A 121 -7.96 -4.43 5.96
C THR A 121 -8.79 -5.55 5.36
N ASP A 122 -8.17 -6.36 4.51
CA ASP A 122 -8.74 -7.65 4.14
C ASP A 122 -8.46 -8.65 5.27
N GLY A 123 -9.13 -8.49 6.42
CA GLY A 123 -9.38 -9.63 7.29
C GLY A 123 -9.31 -9.47 8.81
N ASP A 124 -8.43 -8.63 9.38
CA ASP A 124 -8.20 -8.60 10.84
C ASP A 124 -8.44 -7.22 11.47
N PRO A 125 -9.64 -6.97 12.03
CA PRO A 125 -9.96 -5.72 12.72
C PRO A 125 -9.08 -5.44 13.94
N SER A 126 -8.42 -6.45 14.53
CA SER A 126 -7.53 -6.25 15.68
C SER A 126 -6.27 -5.45 15.32
N LEU A 127 -5.88 -5.44 14.04
CA LEU A 127 -4.80 -4.63 13.51
C LEU A 127 -5.11 -3.13 13.67
N ILE A 128 -6.36 -2.70 13.44
CA ILE A 128 -6.78 -1.30 13.60
C ILE A 128 -6.57 -0.83 15.04
N LYS A 129 -7.00 -1.65 16.01
CA LYS A 129 -6.83 -1.36 17.45
C LYS A 129 -5.35 -1.20 17.81
N ARG A 130 -4.51 -2.11 17.32
CA ARG A 130 -3.07 -2.08 17.60
C ARG A 130 -2.39 -0.87 16.99
N ILE A 131 -2.70 -0.52 15.74
CA ILE A 131 -2.12 0.66 15.11
C ILE A 131 -2.54 1.94 15.83
N TYR A 132 -3.79 2.01 16.31
CA TYR A 132 -4.24 3.11 17.14
C TYR A 132 -3.46 3.18 18.46
N GLU A 133 -3.24 2.06 19.15
CA GLU A 133 -2.44 2.00 20.37
C GLU A 133 -0.98 2.46 20.13
N ASP A 134 -0.35 2.00 19.06
CA ASP A 134 1.01 2.39 18.69
C ASP A 134 1.12 3.88 18.34
N PHE A 135 0.08 4.43 17.68
CA PHE A 135 -0.05 5.88 17.42
C PHE A 135 -0.16 6.66 18.73
N GLU A 136 -1.01 6.23 19.67
CA GLU A 136 -1.22 6.91 20.96
C GLU A 136 0.05 6.88 21.81
N ILE A 137 0.78 5.76 21.84
CA ILE A 137 2.07 5.63 22.52
C ILE A 137 3.08 6.61 21.93
N SER A 138 3.20 6.63 20.60
CA SER A 138 4.16 7.48 19.91
C SER A 138 3.84 8.97 20.06
N ARG A 139 2.54 9.32 20.15
CA ARG A 139 2.09 10.67 20.49
C ARG A 139 2.48 11.05 21.90
N ALA A 140 2.26 10.17 22.86
CA ALA A 140 2.65 10.41 24.25
C ALA A 140 4.17 10.62 24.39
N LEU A 141 5.00 9.86 23.67
CA LEU A 141 6.46 9.99 23.72
C LEU A 141 7.00 11.28 23.05
N LYS A 142 6.28 11.84 22.07
CA LYS A 142 6.73 13.03 21.34
C LYS A 142 6.31 14.35 22.00
N TYR A 143 5.18 14.33 22.73
CA TYR A 143 4.55 15.54 23.27
C TYR A 143 4.51 15.62 24.80
N ASN A 144 5.11 14.67 25.51
CA ASN A 144 5.46 14.75 26.93
C ASN A 144 6.99 14.76 27.11
#